data_AF-A0A957U5X8-F1
#
_entry.id   AF-A0A957U5X8-F1
#
_cell.length_a   1.000
_cell.length_b   1.000
_cell.length_c   1.000
_cell.angle_alpha   90.00
_cell.angle_beta   90.00
_cell.angle_gamma   90.00
#
_symmetry.space_group_name_H-M   'P 1'
#
loop_
_entity.id
_entity.type
_entity.pdbx_description
1 polymer ?
#
loop_
_entity_poly.entity_id
_entity_poly.type
_entity_poly.pdbx_seq_one_letter_code
_entity_poly.pdbx_strand_id
1 'polypeptide(L)'
;EIKQWFETINIAGVPLNAQELLNAIYSGPFVTRAKAEFSNKENAYIMKWSAYIKGSANRQDFLERALDWVSQGNIGAYMSAHRQDSNITELKTYFNSVIDWVSTVFIDVLPEMRGLEWGRLYEKYHGKSYDPQKMSVEVKRLAADSYVTSRKGIFEYLLGGAVDRKLLAVRVFDDRVKQVAYARQTQAAQGKGESNCPLCAIGDTTNQGRIYKISEMDADHVSAWSNGGDSTATNCQMLCITHNRAKGNR
;
A
#
# COMPACT_ATOMS: atom_id res chain seq x y z
N GLU A 1 -3.36 -37.26 0.40
CA GLU A 1 -2.67 -38.25 -0.44
C GLU A 1 -2.18 -37.68 -1.77
N ILE A 2 -3.04 -37.19 -2.69
CA ILE A 2 -2.57 -36.65 -4.00
C ILE A 2 -1.58 -35.47 -3.85
N LYS A 3 -1.80 -34.54 -2.90
CA LYS A 3 -0.91 -33.38 -2.68
C LYS A 3 0.52 -33.77 -2.27
N GLN A 4 0.67 -34.75 -1.37
CA GLN A 4 1.98 -35.24 -0.90
C GLN A 4 2.74 -36.00 -2.00
N TRP A 5 1.99 -36.68 -2.88
CA TRP A 5 2.59 -37.40 -4.01
C TRP A 5 3.27 -36.45 -5.01
N PHE A 6 2.68 -35.26 -5.26
CA PHE A 6 3.27 -34.26 -6.17
C PHE A 6 4.44 -33.46 -5.56
N GLU A 7 4.46 -33.24 -4.24
CA GLU A 7 5.62 -32.64 -3.55
C GLU A 7 6.89 -33.50 -3.71
N THR A 8 6.73 -34.81 -3.87
CA THR A 8 7.80 -35.81 -3.91
C THR A 8 8.47 -35.95 -5.30
N ILE A 9 7.77 -35.63 -6.40
CA ILE A 9 8.27 -35.81 -7.80
C ILE A 9 9.04 -34.57 -8.32
N ASN A 10 9.46 -33.65 -7.44
CA ASN A 10 10.18 -32.48 -7.90
C ASN A 10 11.65 -32.78 -8.25
N ILE A 11 11.88 -33.23 -9.49
CA ILE A 11 13.18 -33.64 -10.06
C ILE A 11 14.22 -32.50 -10.07
N ALA A 12 13.80 -31.24 -9.89
CA ALA A 12 14.68 -30.07 -9.85
C ALA A 12 15.07 -29.62 -8.42
N GLY A 13 14.60 -30.31 -7.37
CA GLY A 13 14.91 -29.97 -5.97
C GLY A 13 14.29 -28.65 -5.46
N VAL A 14 13.46 -27.97 -6.25
CA VAL A 14 12.78 -26.71 -5.87
C VAL A 14 11.30 -26.99 -5.63
N PRO A 15 10.78 -26.92 -4.39
CA PRO A 15 9.37 -27.23 -4.10
C PRO A 15 8.37 -26.48 -5.00
N LEU A 16 7.30 -27.17 -5.38
CA LEU A 16 6.19 -26.56 -6.12
C LEU A 16 5.53 -25.50 -5.24
N ASN A 17 5.19 -24.36 -5.83
CA ASN A 17 4.39 -23.34 -5.17
C ASN A 17 2.89 -23.72 -5.18
N ALA A 18 2.09 -22.92 -4.48
CA ALA A 18 0.66 -23.18 -4.34
C ALA A 18 -0.06 -23.27 -5.69
N GLN A 19 0.22 -22.36 -6.63
CA GLN A 19 -0.42 -22.36 -7.94
C GLN A 19 0.02 -23.56 -8.80
N GLU A 20 1.28 -23.96 -8.72
CA GLU A 20 1.83 -25.16 -9.37
C GLU A 20 1.09 -26.42 -8.90
N LEU A 21 0.81 -26.54 -7.60
CA LEU A 21 0.01 -27.63 -7.03
C LEU A 21 -1.46 -27.59 -7.50
N LEU A 22 -2.08 -26.41 -7.51
CA LEU A 22 -3.46 -26.24 -7.97
C LEU A 22 -3.61 -26.62 -9.45
N ASN A 23 -2.63 -26.27 -10.29
CA ASN A 23 -2.61 -26.64 -11.70
C ASN A 23 -2.50 -28.16 -11.91
N ALA A 24 -1.83 -28.88 -11.03
CA ALA A 24 -1.79 -30.34 -11.07
C ALA A 24 -3.15 -30.96 -10.69
N ILE A 25 -3.77 -30.46 -9.62
CA ILE A 25 -5.07 -30.95 -9.12
C ILE A 25 -6.19 -30.71 -10.13
N TYR A 26 -6.27 -29.50 -10.68
CA TYR A 26 -7.36 -29.07 -11.56
C TYR A 26 -6.98 -29.15 -13.04
N SER A 27 -6.06 -30.05 -13.40
CA SER A 27 -5.62 -30.23 -14.77
C SER A 27 -6.79 -30.45 -15.75
N GLY A 28 -6.66 -29.84 -16.93
CA GLY A 28 -7.66 -29.86 -18.00
C GLY A 28 -7.38 -28.81 -19.08
N PRO A 29 -8.20 -28.75 -20.15
CA PRO A 29 -7.99 -27.84 -21.28
C PRO A 29 -7.84 -26.37 -20.89
N PHE A 30 -8.58 -25.92 -19.88
CA PHE A 30 -8.50 -24.56 -19.34
C PHE A 30 -7.11 -24.25 -18.79
N VAL A 31 -6.58 -25.10 -17.89
CA VAL A 31 -5.27 -24.90 -17.26
C VAL A 31 -4.15 -24.91 -18.30
N THR A 32 -4.23 -25.79 -19.31
CA THR A 32 -3.27 -25.83 -20.41
C THR A 32 -3.20 -24.48 -21.14
N ARG A 33 -4.36 -23.89 -21.47
CA ARG A 33 -4.43 -22.59 -22.15
C ARG A 33 -4.01 -21.44 -21.25
N ALA A 34 -4.42 -21.47 -19.98
CA ALA A 34 -4.06 -20.44 -19.00
C ALA A 34 -2.53 -20.39 -18.79
N LYS A 35 -1.88 -21.56 -18.72
CA LYS A 35 -0.41 -21.65 -18.67
C LYS A 35 0.26 -21.17 -19.97
N ALA A 36 -0.30 -21.50 -21.12
CA ALA A 36 0.23 -21.04 -22.41
C ALA A 36 0.20 -19.50 -22.54
N GLU A 37 -0.77 -18.83 -21.92
CA GLU A 37 -0.83 -17.37 -21.86
C GLU A 37 0.08 -16.80 -20.77
N PHE A 38 -0.17 -17.16 -19.50
CA PHE A 38 0.38 -16.46 -18.34
C PHE A 38 1.68 -17.05 -17.80
N SER A 39 2.03 -18.28 -18.19
CA SER A 39 3.27 -18.95 -17.77
C SER A 39 4.31 -19.08 -18.88
N ASN A 40 4.05 -18.50 -20.05
CA ASN A 40 4.97 -18.47 -21.17
C ASN A 40 6.00 -17.33 -21.02
N LYS A 41 7.28 -17.68 -20.84
CA LYS A 41 8.40 -16.72 -20.71
C LYS A 41 8.64 -15.86 -21.96
N GLU A 42 8.13 -16.28 -23.11
CA GLU A 42 8.28 -15.58 -24.39
C GLU A 42 7.06 -14.68 -24.68
N ASN A 43 6.10 -14.59 -23.76
CA ASN A 43 4.94 -13.71 -23.94
C ASN A 43 5.39 -12.23 -23.99
N ALA A 44 5.04 -11.55 -25.08
CA ALA A 44 5.39 -10.16 -25.33
C ALA A 44 4.92 -9.18 -24.23
N TYR A 45 3.88 -9.55 -23.46
CA TYR A 45 3.34 -8.71 -22.39
C TYR A 45 4.07 -8.85 -21.05
N ILE A 46 5.06 -9.74 -20.92
CA ILE A 46 5.78 -9.95 -19.65
C ILE A 46 6.36 -8.65 -19.09
N MET A 47 6.92 -7.79 -19.95
CA MET A 47 7.46 -6.50 -19.50
C MET A 47 6.37 -5.62 -18.88
N LYS A 48 5.18 -5.57 -19.51
CA LYS A 48 4.03 -4.82 -18.99
C LYS A 48 3.55 -5.41 -17.67
N TRP A 49 3.35 -6.73 -17.58
CA TRP A 49 2.87 -7.38 -16.36
C TRP A 49 3.86 -7.23 -15.20
N SER A 50 5.16 -7.32 -15.48
CA SER A 50 6.23 -7.17 -14.49
C SER A 50 6.34 -5.75 -13.92
N ALA A 51 5.71 -4.75 -14.53
CA ALA A 51 5.63 -3.41 -13.96
C ALA A 51 4.67 -3.35 -12.76
N TYR A 52 3.61 -4.17 -12.77
CA TYR A 52 2.52 -4.10 -11.79
C TYR A 52 2.51 -5.30 -10.83
N ILE A 53 2.94 -6.47 -11.31
CA ILE A 53 2.87 -7.73 -10.58
C ILE A 53 4.29 -8.14 -10.18
N LYS A 54 4.46 -8.50 -8.91
CA LYS A 54 5.71 -9.08 -8.42
C LYS A 54 5.69 -10.58 -8.73
N GLY A 55 6.64 -11.05 -9.51
CA GLY A 55 6.77 -12.47 -9.85
C GLY A 55 7.33 -12.67 -11.25
N SER A 56 7.15 -13.88 -11.77
CA SER A 56 7.67 -14.37 -13.03
C SER A 56 6.70 -15.35 -13.69
N ALA A 57 6.71 -15.39 -15.01
CA ALA A 57 5.86 -16.31 -15.77
C ALA A 57 6.18 -17.79 -15.44
N ASN A 58 7.46 -18.13 -15.24
CA ASN A 58 7.88 -19.51 -15.04
C ASN A 58 7.58 -20.09 -13.66
N ARG A 59 7.42 -19.22 -12.65
CA ARG A 59 6.84 -19.63 -11.36
C ARG A 59 5.33 -19.48 -11.35
N GLN A 60 4.73 -19.19 -12.50
CA GLN A 60 3.27 -19.12 -12.67
C GLN A 60 2.64 -17.99 -11.86
N ASP A 61 3.42 -16.98 -11.44
CA ASP A 61 2.97 -15.89 -10.57
C ASP A 61 1.94 -14.99 -11.28
N PHE A 62 2.07 -14.79 -12.60
CA PHE A 62 1.07 -14.05 -13.38
C PHE A 62 -0.24 -14.83 -13.51
N LEU A 63 -0.17 -16.16 -13.62
CA LEU A 63 -1.34 -17.02 -13.67
C LEU A 63 -2.06 -17.03 -12.32
N GLU A 64 -1.31 -17.20 -11.23
CA GLU A 64 -1.83 -17.08 -9.87
C GLU A 64 -2.54 -15.75 -9.68
N ARG A 65 -1.90 -14.63 -10.07
CA ARG A 65 -2.49 -13.31 -9.92
C ARG A 65 -3.74 -13.11 -10.78
N ALA A 66 -3.76 -13.63 -12.00
CA ALA A 66 -4.95 -13.57 -12.85
C ALA A 66 -6.12 -14.35 -12.24
N LEU A 67 -5.84 -15.55 -11.71
CA LEU A 67 -6.84 -16.40 -11.07
C LEU A 67 -7.34 -15.78 -9.75
N ASP A 68 -6.43 -15.26 -8.92
CA ASP A 68 -6.76 -14.54 -7.69
C ASP A 68 -7.75 -13.41 -7.95
N TRP A 69 -7.47 -12.61 -8.97
CA TRP A 69 -8.29 -11.49 -9.39
C TRP A 69 -9.70 -11.89 -9.84
N VAL A 70 -9.82 -12.77 -10.84
CA VAL A 70 -11.14 -13.16 -11.36
C VAL A 70 -11.97 -13.94 -10.33
N SER A 71 -11.31 -14.65 -9.41
CA SER A 71 -11.98 -15.47 -8.38
C SER A 71 -12.17 -14.77 -7.03
N GLN A 72 -11.68 -13.53 -6.91
CA GLN A 72 -11.66 -12.77 -5.64
C GLN A 72 -11.00 -13.58 -4.50
N GLY A 73 -9.87 -14.24 -4.81
CA GLY A 73 -9.11 -15.08 -3.88
C GLY A 73 -9.54 -16.55 -3.82
N ASN A 74 -10.65 -16.95 -4.47
CA ASN A 74 -11.16 -18.33 -4.46
C ASN A 74 -10.62 -19.18 -5.62
N ILE A 75 -9.29 -19.17 -5.82
CA ILE A 75 -8.62 -19.77 -7.00
C ILE A 75 -9.03 -21.23 -7.23
N GLY A 76 -9.00 -22.07 -6.20
CA GLY A 76 -9.27 -23.49 -6.35
C GLY A 76 -10.72 -23.79 -6.80
N ALA A 77 -11.69 -23.03 -6.29
CA ALA A 77 -13.09 -23.18 -6.68
C ALA A 77 -13.30 -22.77 -8.15
N TYR A 78 -12.72 -21.62 -8.54
CA TYR A 78 -12.76 -21.15 -9.92
C TYR A 78 -12.13 -22.17 -10.88
N MET A 79 -10.90 -22.62 -10.59
CA MET A 79 -10.22 -23.62 -11.41
C MET A 79 -11.00 -24.93 -11.52
N SER A 80 -11.63 -25.40 -10.43
CA SER A 80 -12.46 -26.60 -10.45
C SER A 80 -13.68 -26.46 -11.35
N ALA A 81 -14.35 -25.30 -11.33
CA ALA A 81 -15.53 -25.04 -12.16
C ALA A 81 -15.18 -24.94 -13.64
N HIS A 82 -14.04 -24.32 -13.97
CA HIS A 82 -13.62 -24.05 -15.34
C HIS A 82 -12.69 -25.11 -15.95
N ARG A 83 -12.28 -26.16 -15.21
CA ARG A 83 -11.23 -27.10 -15.67
C ARG A 83 -11.48 -27.74 -17.04
N GLN A 84 -12.74 -27.91 -17.45
CA GLN A 84 -13.12 -28.49 -18.74
C GLN A 84 -13.32 -27.44 -19.86
N ASP A 85 -13.26 -26.16 -19.54
CA ASP A 85 -13.48 -25.09 -20.51
C ASP A 85 -12.41 -25.10 -21.59
N SER A 86 -12.85 -24.89 -22.83
CA SER A 86 -11.98 -24.89 -24.01
C SER A 86 -11.34 -23.53 -24.29
N ASN A 87 -11.58 -22.52 -23.46
CA ASN A 87 -11.04 -21.17 -23.60
C ASN A 87 -10.77 -20.52 -22.23
N ILE A 88 -10.09 -19.38 -22.23
CA ILE A 88 -9.73 -18.61 -21.02
C ILE A 88 -10.21 -17.15 -21.13
N THR A 89 -11.27 -16.90 -21.92
CA THR A 89 -11.66 -15.54 -22.31
C THR A 89 -12.02 -14.67 -21.11
N GLU A 90 -12.74 -15.22 -20.14
CA GLU A 90 -13.09 -14.51 -18.90
C GLU A 90 -11.83 -14.13 -18.11
N LEU A 91 -10.99 -15.12 -17.78
CA LEU A 91 -9.72 -14.92 -17.07
C LEU A 91 -8.85 -13.84 -17.73
N LYS A 92 -8.67 -13.93 -19.06
CA LYS A 92 -7.85 -12.99 -19.82
C LYS A 92 -8.46 -11.59 -19.87
N THR A 93 -9.77 -11.50 -20.07
CA THR A 93 -10.50 -10.22 -20.12
C THR A 93 -10.43 -9.50 -18.77
N TYR A 94 -10.68 -10.22 -17.68
CA TYR A 94 -10.62 -9.64 -16.34
C TYR A 94 -9.20 -9.15 -16.02
N PHE A 95 -8.19 -9.98 -16.24
CA PHE A 95 -6.79 -9.61 -16.02
C PHE A 95 -6.40 -8.36 -16.81
N ASN A 96 -6.75 -8.30 -18.10
CA ASN A 96 -6.46 -7.14 -18.93
C ASN A 96 -7.21 -5.89 -18.46
N SER A 97 -8.46 -6.03 -18.00
CA SER A 97 -9.23 -4.91 -17.47
C SER A 97 -8.55 -4.24 -16.27
N VAL A 98 -8.00 -5.03 -15.35
CA VAL A 98 -7.22 -4.51 -14.21
C VAL A 98 -5.95 -3.80 -14.67
N ILE A 99 -5.18 -4.43 -15.56
CA ILE A 99 -3.90 -3.89 -16.06
C ILE A 99 -4.12 -2.62 -16.90
N ASP A 100 -5.11 -2.62 -17.77
CA ASP A 100 -5.41 -1.49 -18.65
C ASP A 100 -5.94 -0.31 -17.84
N TRP A 101 -6.80 -0.56 -16.85
CA TRP A 101 -7.25 0.46 -15.90
C TRP A 101 -6.09 1.14 -15.17
N VAL A 102 -5.20 0.37 -14.53
CA VAL A 102 -4.07 0.97 -13.80
C VAL A 102 -3.16 1.75 -14.74
N SER A 103 -2.90 1.24 -15.96
CA SER A 103 -2.06 1.94 -16.96
C SER A 103 -2.70 3.19 -17.54
N THR A 104 -4.03 3.28 -17.51
CA THR A 104 -4.78 4.46 -17.95
C THR A 104 -4.81 5.52 -16.87
N VAL A 105 -5.00 5.13 -15.61
CA VAL A 105 -5.05 6.06 -14.47
C VAL A 105 -3.67 6.63 -14.15
N PHE A 106 -2.62 5.80 -14.22
CA PHE A 106 -1.24 6.17 -13.90
C PHE A 106 -0.35 6.04 -15.12
N ILE A 107 -0.14 7.15 -15.82
CA ILE A 107 0.67 7.21 -17.04
C ILE A 107 2.18 7.09 -16.80
N ASP A 108 2.65 7.38 -15.59
CA ASP A 108 4.03 7.12 -15.18
C ASP A 108 4.10 5.74 -14.51
N VAL A 109 4.92 4.85 -15.05
CA VAL A 109 5.17 3.53 -14.46
C VAL A 109 6.34 3.61 -13.49
N LEU A 110 6.05 3.52 -12.19
CA LEU A 110 7.06 3.60 -11.13
C LEU A 110 7.36 2.23 -10.50
N PRO A 111 8.60 1.97 -10.04
CA PRO A 111 8.95 0.71 -9.38
C PRO A 111 8.05 0.35 -8.18
N GLU A 112 7.55 1.36 -7.47
CA GLU A 112 6.67 1.21 -6.31
C GLU A 112 5.30 0.62 -6.64
N MET A 113 4.88 0.65 -7.91
CA MET A 113 3.66 0.04 -8.41
C MET A 113 3.71 -1.49 -8.40
N ARG A 114 4.92 -2.06 -8.41
CA ARG A 114 5.10 -3.51 -8.46
C ARG A 114 4.66 -4.19 -7.17
N GLY A 115 3.70 -5.10 -7.31
CA GLY A 115 3.17 -5.93 -6.22
C GLY A 115 2.19 -5.21 -5.31
N LEU A 116 1.54 -4.13 -5.78
CA LEU A 116 0.35 -3.60 -5.11
C LEU A 116 -0.85 -4.51 -5.39
N GLU A 117 -1.84 -4.43 -4.50
CA GLU A 117 -3.07 -5.23 -4.58
C GLU A 117 -4.04 -4.69 -5.64
N TRP A 118 -3.61 -4.71 -6.90
CA TRP A 118 -4.30 -4.08 -8.02
C TRP A 118 -5.70 -4.63 -8.27
N GLY A 119 -5.96 -5.92 -8.05
CA GLY A 119 -7.31 -6.49 -8.15
C GLY A 119 -8.27 -5.87 -7.13
N ARG A 120 -7.88 -5.81 -5.85
CA ARG A 120 -8.68 -5.14 -4.81
C ARG A 120 -8.85 -3.64 -5.11
N LEU A 121 -7.79 -2.98 -5.58
CA LEU A 121 -7.85 -1.56 -5.94
C LEU A 121 -8.78 -1.33 -7.13
N TYR A 122 -8.74 -2.19 -8.13
CA TYR A 122 -9.65 -2.16 -9.27
C TYR A 122 -11.08 -2.26 -8.78
N GLU A 123 -11.45 -3.32 -8.05
CA GLU A 123 -12.80 -3.51 -7.50
C GLU A 123 -13.31 -2.31 -6.71
N LYS A 124 -12.42 -1.66 -5.93
CA LYS A 124 -12.80 -0.52 -5.09
C LYS A 124 -12.92 0.80 -5.86
N TYR A 125 -12.15 1.01 -6.92
CA TYR A 125 -11.91 2.34 -7.47
C TYR A 125 -12.15 2.48 -8.98
N HIS A 126 -12.29 1.39 -9.75
CA HIS A 126 -12.38 1.46 -11.22
C HIS A 126 -13.60 2.22 -11.73
N GLY A 127 -14.69 2.27 -10.96
CA GLY A 127 -15.89 3.03 -11.30
C GLY A 127 -15.76 4.55 -11.14
N LYS A 128 -14.61 5.05 -10.64
CA LYS A 128 -14.35 6.49 -10.50
C LYS A 128 -13.60 7.02 -11.71
N SER A 129 -13.87 8.27 -12.06
CA SER A 129 -13.13 8.99 -13.10
C SER A 129 -11.87 9.63 -12.54
N TYR A 130 -10.76 9.52 -13.27
CA TYR A 130 -9.47 10.10 -12.93
C TYR A 130 -8.93 10.87 -14.12
N ASP A 131 -8.29 12.02 -13.85
CA ASP A 131 -7.52 12.77 -14.83
C ASP A 131 -6.06 12.27 -14.77
N PRO A 132 -5.57 11.54 -15.79
CA PRO A 132 -4.25 10.90 -15.70
C PRO A 132 -3.09 11.90 -15.58
N GLN A 133 -3.26 13.13 -16.10
CA GLN A 133 -2.24 14.17 -15.98
C GLN A 133 -2.19 14.72 -14.56
N LYS A 134 -3.35 14.94 -13.93
CA LYS A 134 -3.39 15.32 -12.51
C LYS A 134 -2.83 14.22 -11.61
N MET A 135 -3.14 12.95 -11.91
CA MET A 135 -2.55 11.82 -11.17
C MET A 135 -1.03 11.80 -11.28
N SER A 136 -0.48 12.00 -12.48
CA SER A 136 0.97 12.10 -12.70
C SER A 136 1.62 13.21 -11.86
N VAL A 137 1.04 14.41 -11.88
CA VAL A 137 1.55 15.56 -11.11
C VAL A 137 1.55 15.27 -9.61
N GLU A 138 0.45 14.75 -9.07
CA GLU A 138 0.34 14.45 -7.64
C GLU A 138 1.24 13.30 -7.19
N VAL A 139 1.40 12.25 -8.01
CA VAL A 139 2.36 11.18 -7.74
C VAL A 139 3.78 11.75 -7.63
N LYS A 140 4.20 12.59 -8.59
CA LYS A 140 5.52 13.23 -8.58
C LYS A 140 5.73 14.12 -7.36
N ARG A 141 4.72 14.93 -7.02
CA ARG A 141 4.75 15.81 -5.84
C ARG A 141 4.91 15.01 -4.55
N LEU A 142 4.11 13.97 -4.35
CA LEU A 142 4.15 13.12 -3.15
C LEU A 142 5.42 12.27 -3.07
N ALA A 143 5.93 11.79 -4.22
CA ALA A 143 7.18 11.02 -4.25
C ALA A 143 8.42 11.87 -3.96
N ALA A 144 8.36 13.17 -4.26
CA ALA A 144 9.42 14.14 -3.95
C ALA A 144 9.35 14.67 -2.50
N ASP A 145 8.22 14.51 -1.82
CA ASP A 145 8.05 14.91 -0.43
C ASP A 145 8.82 13.96 0.51
N SER A 146 9.87 14.49 1.15
CA SER A 146 10.74 13.72 2.07
C SER A 146 10.01 13.24 3.34
N TYR A 147 8.83 13.79 3.64
CA TYR A 147 8.00 13.35 4.75
C TYR A 147 7.11 12.17 4.38
N VAL A 148 6.82 11.91 3.11
CA VAL A 148 6.07 10.72 2.67
C VAL A 148 7.00 9.51 2.71
N THR A 149 6.86 8.66 3.73
CA THR A 149 7.72 7.47 3.86
C THR A 149 7.17 6.24 3.14
N SER A 150 5.85 6.18 2.94
CA SER A 150 5.19 5.11 2.19
C SER A 150 4.92 5.53 0.76
N ARG A 151 5.93 5.40 -0.10
CA ARG A 151 5.78 5.66 -1.55
C ARG A 151 4.74 4.75 -2.21
N LYS A 152 4.62 3.51 -1.74
CA LYS A 152 3.61 2.56 -2.20
C LYS A 152 2.17 3.00 -1.88
N GLY A 153 1.98 3.70 -0.76
CA GLY A 153 0.66 4.17 -0.36
C GLY A 153 0.14 5.36 -1.16
N ILE A 154 1.00 6.04 -1.92
CA ILE A 154 0.62 7.17 -2.78
C ILE A 154 -0.50 6.77 -3.75
N PHE A 155 -0.39 5.60 -4.39
CA PHE A 155 -1.34 5.18 -5.41
C PHE A 155 -2.75 4.98 -4.85
N GLU A 156 -2.90 4.26 -3.74
CA GLU A 156 -4.21 4.09 -3.11
C GLU A 156 -4.73 5.40 -2.49
N TYR A 157 -3.85 6.22 -1.92
CA TYR A 157 -4.21 7.54 -1.40
C TYR A 157 -4.86 8.40 -2.47
N LEU A 158 -4.26 8.46 -3.67
CA LEU A 158 -4.79 9.23 -4.79
C LEU A 158 -6.05 8.62 -5.39
N LEU A 159 -6.10 7.28 -5.56
CA LEU A 159 -7.34 6.59 -5.97
C LEU A 159 -8.50 6.84 -5.00
N GLY A 160 -8.20 6.96 -3.72
CA GLY A 160 -9.11 7.30 -2.63
C GLY A 160 -9.54 8.77 -2.59
N GLY A 161 -9.08 9.61 -3.52
CA GLY A 161 -9.40 11.05 -3.55
C GLY A 161 -8.60 11.87 -2.54
N ALA A 162 -7.39 11.43 -2.19
CA ALA A 162 -6.50 12.11 -1.25
C ALA A 162 -7.07 12.27 0.18
N VAL A 163 -7.84 11.28 0.64
CA VAL A 163 -8.51 11.30 1.95
C VAL A 163 -7.74 10.53 3.03
N ASP A 164 -7.38 9.27 2.76
CA ASP A 164 -6.83 8.36 3.78
C ASP A 164 -5.31 8.51 3.93
N ARG A 165 -4.89 9.52 4.68
CA ARG A 165 -3.49 9.97 4.76
C ARG A 165 -2.55 9.00 5.45
N LYS A 166 -3.08 8.09 6.28
CA LYS A 166 -2.27 7.04 6.94
C LYS A 166 -1.55 6.16 5.91
N LEU A 167 -2.07 6.07 4.68
CA LEU A 167 -1.45 5.35 3.58
C LEU A 167 -0.07 5.93 3.22
N LEU A 168 0.15 7.24 3.40
CA LEU A 168 1.40 7.91 3.11
C LEU A 168 2.48 7.71 4.18
N ALA A 169 2.09 7.25 5.38
CA ALA A 169 2.97 7.08 6.53
C ALA A 169 3.88 8.31 6.73
N VAL A 170 3.29 9.48 6.94
CA VAL A 170 4.05 10.73 6.96
C VAL A 170 4.94 10.80 8.21
N ARG A 171 6.24 11.02 8.03
CA ARG A 171 7.19 11.19 9.15
C ARG A 171 6.99 12.56 9.77
N VAL A 172 6.79 12.58 11.08
CA VAL A 172 6.28 13.78 11.74
C VAL A 172 7.39 14.78 12.07
N PHE A 173 8.53 14.43 12.70
CA PHE A 173 9.69 15.33 12.85
C PHE A 173 10.98 14.54 13.13
N ASP A 174 12.15 15.04 12.74
CA ASP A 174 13.44 14.49 13.18
C ASP A 174 13.75 14.85 14.65
N ASP A 175 14.67 14.13 15.28
CA ASP A 175 14.94 14.31 16.72
C ASP A 175 15.48 15.70 17.05
N ARG A 176 16.19 16.37 16.12
CA ARG A 176 16.67 17.74 16.33
C ARG A 176 15.49 18.71 16.39
N VAL A 177 14.53 18.58 15.49
CA VAL A 177 13.31 19.39 15.47
C VAL A 177 12.47 19.15 16.73
N LYS A 178 12.35 17.90 17.19
CA LYS A 178 11.67 17.58 18.46
C LYS A 178 12.33 18.25 19.66
N GLN A 179 13.66 18.19 19.74
CA GLN A 179 14.42 18.81 20.83
C GLN A 179 14.24 20.33 20.85
N VAL A 180 14.27 20.98 19.68
CA VAL A 180 14.05 22.42 19.55
C VAL A 180 12.63 22.81 19.98
N ALA A 181 11.60 22.09 19.52
CA ALA A 181 10.22 22.36 19.89
C ALA A 181 9.97 22.11 21.39
N TYR A 182 10.53 21.04 21.94
CA TYR A 182 10.46 20.71 23.37
C TYR A 182 11.09 21.80 24.23
N ALA A 183 12.31 22.25 23.90
CA ALA A 183 13.02 23.29 24.64
C ALA A 183 12.23 24.60 24.61
N ARG A 184 11.75 25.01 23.43
CA ARG A 184 10.91 26.21 23.25
C ARG A 184 9.64 26.15 24.12
N GLN A 185 8.89 25.06 24.04
CA GLN A 185 7.64 24.91 24.81
C GLN A 185 7.89 24.84 26.31
N THR A 186 8.92 24.13 26.74
CA THR A 186 9.23 23.97 28.16
C THR A 186 9.69 25.29 28.78
N GLN A 187 10.54 26.05 28.09
CA GLN A 187 10.97 27.37 28.57
C GLN A 187 9.79 28.36 28.66
N ALA A 188 8.92 28.38 27.65
CA ALA A 188 7.72 29.23 27.67
C ALA A 188 6.74 28.85 28.79
N ALA A 189 6.56 27.55 29.04
CA ALA A 189 5.67 27.03 30.06
C ALA A 189 6.18 27.28 31.48
N GLN A 190 7.48 27.08 31.73
CA GLN A 190 8.12 27.34 33.03
C GLN A 190 7.99 28.80 33.47
N GLY A 191 8.11 29.75 32.53
CA GLY A 191 7.95 31.18 32.82
C GLY A 191 6.53 31.57 33.26
N LYS A 192 5.54 30.71 33.02
CA LYS A 192 4.11 30.97 33.30
C LYS A 192 3.50 30.03 34.35
N GLY A 193 4.23 28.99 34.77
CA GLY A 193 3.66 27.94 35.63
C GLY A 193 2.66 27.03 34.93
N GLU A 194 2.69 26.97 33.60
CA GLU A 194 1.78 26.17 32.76
C GLU A 194 2.44 24.86 32.31
N SER A 195 1.66 23.95 31.71
CA SER A 195 2.15 22.71 31.13
C SER A 195 2.89 22.97 29.82
N ASN A 196 3.98 22.24 29.59
CA ASN A 196 4.66 22.23 28.30
C ASN A 196 3.88 21.45 27.21
N CYS A 197 2.74 20.83 27.54
CA CYS A 197 1.75 20.34 26.58
C CYS A 197 0.62 21.39 26.43
N PRO A 198 0.45 22.02 25.24
CA PRO A 198 -0.55 23.06 25.01
C PRO A 198 -1.99 22.64 25.36
N LEU A 199 -2.35 21.38 25.12
CA LEU A 199 -3.69 20.85 25.43
C LEU A 199 -3.90 20.63 26.94
N CYS A 200 -2.85 20.29 27.70
CA CYS A 200 -2.93 20.23 29.16
C CYS A 200 -3.02 21.63 29.77
N ALA A 201 -2.33 22.62 29.20
CA ALA A 201 -2.36 24.01 29.69
C ALA A 201 -3.73 24.67 29.54
N ILE A 202 -4.48 24.34 28.48
CA ILE A 202 -5.82 24.91 28.22
C ILE A 202 -6.94 24.13 28.91
N GLY A 203 -6.79 22.81 29.10
CA GLY A 203 -7.84 21.95 29.65
C GLY A 203 -7.99 22.05 31.18
N ASP A 204 -9.19 21.81 31.71
CA ASP A 204 -9.49 21.89 33.15
C ASP A 204 -9.07 20.62 33.91
N THR A 205 -7.78 20.28 33.81
CA THR A 205 -7.23 19.02 34.33
C THR A 205 -6.18 19.27 35.40
N THR A 206 -5.94 18.25 36.25
CA THR A 206 -4.86 18.26 37.26
C THR A 206 -3.45 18.40 36.66
N ASN A 207 -3.30 18.34 35.33
CA ASN A 207 -2.03 18.46 34.62
C ASN A 207 -1.75 19.87 34.07
N GLN A 208 -2.56 20.89 34.37
CA GLN A 208 -2.40 22.25 33.83
C GLN A 208 -1.01 22.87 34.05
N GLY A 209 -0.32 22.55 35.15
CA GLY A 209 1.04 23.02 35.44
C GLY A 209 2.12 21.96 35.25
N ARG A 210 1.80 20.78 34.70
CA ARG A 210 2.76 19.67 34.61
C ARG A 210 3.76 19.90 33.49
N ILE A 211 5.04 19.86 33.83
CA ILE A 211 6.14 19.78 32.85
C ILE A 211 6.47 18.31 32.59
N TYR A 212 6.16 17.84 31.39
CA TYR A 212 6.49 16.49 30.93
C TYR A 212 7.93 16.43 30.45
N LYS A 213 8.61 15.30 30.69
CA LYS A 213 9.91 15.00 30.05
C LYS A 213 9.70 14.74 28.56
N ILE A 214 10.74 14.94 27.75
CA ILE A 214 10.67 14.68 26.31
C ILE A 214 10.25 13.23 26.00
N SER A 215 10.64 12.25 26.83
CA SER A 215 10.24 10.84 26.69
C SER A 215 8.77 10.55 27.03
N GLU A 216 8.06 11.51 27.62
CA GLU A 216 6.63 11.44 27.94
C GLU A 216 5.79 12.22 26.91
N MET A 217 6.43 12.71 25.85
CA MET A 217 5.83 13.53 24.82
C MET A 217 6.13 12.99 23.43
N ASP A 218 5.23 13.28 22.50
CA ASP A 218 5.42 13.04 21.08
C ASP A 218 5.28 14.36 20.32
N ALA A 219 5.97 14.44 19.19
CA ALA A 219 5.88 15.58 18.31
C ALA A 219 4.71 15.41 17.34
N ASP A 220 4.05 16.52 17.07
CA ASP A 220 2.87 16.60 16.23
C ASP A 220 2.85 17.95 15.50
N HIS A 221 2.15 18.00 14.37
CA HIS A 221 2.06 19.25 13.63
C HIS A 221 1.05 20.20 14.28
N VAL A 222 1.37 21.50 14.32
CA VAL A 222 0.44 22.57 14.68
C VAL A 222 -0.64 22.68 13.61
N SER A 223 -0.21 22.91 12.37
CA SER A 223 -1.03 22.77 11.16
C SER A 223 -0.77 21.40 10.56
N ALA A 224 -1.79 20.56 10.46
CA ALA A 224 -1.65 19.23 9.88
C ALA A 224 -0.96 19.28 8.51
N TRP A 225 -0.08 18.32 8.22
CA TRP A 225 0.56 18.18 6.89
C TRP A 225 -0.47 18.19 5.76
N SER A 226 -1.67 17.65 6.02
CA SER A 226 -2.80 17.66 5.09
C SER A 226 -3.27 19.04 4.64
N ASN A 227 -3.03 20.07 5.45
CA ASN A 227 -3.46 21.44 5.21
C ASN A 227 -2.27 22.31 4.78
N GLY A 228 -1.19 21.68 4.26
CA GLY A 228 0.03 22.37 3.85
C GLY A 228 0.97 22.69 5.01
N GLY A 229 0.83 22.02 6.15
CA GLY A 229 1.73 22.22 7.28
C GLY A 229 3.09 21.55 7.06
N ASP A 230 4.13 22.35 6.85
CA ASP A 230 5.51 21.85 6.70
C ASP A 230 6.03 21.21 7.99
N SER A 231 6.94 20.22 7.94
CA SER A 231 7.53 19.65 9.16
C SER A 231 8.78 20.41 9.61
N THR A 232 8.60 21.71 9.88
CA THR A 232 9.61 22.62 10.45
C THR A 232 9.45 22.74 11.97
N ALA A 233 10.48 23.24 12.66
CA ALA A 233 10.41 23.47 14.10
C ALA A 233 9.31 24.47 14.53
N THR A 234 8.91 25.39 13.64
CA THR A 234 7.80 26.31 13.88
C THR A 234 6.43 25.63 13.82
N ASN A 235 6.28 24.63 12.95
CA ASN A 235 5.05 23.83 12.86
C ASN A 235 5.08 22.56 13.76
N CYS A 236 6.18 22.31 14.46
CA CYS A 236 6.29 21.23 15.45
C CYS A 236 5.76 21.70 16.80
N GLN A 237 4.85 20.91 17.38
CA GLN A 237 4.48 20.99 18.79
C GLN A 237 4.70 19.66 19.51
N MET A 238 5.12 19.72 20.76
CA MET A 238 5.19 18.55 21.64
C MET A 238 3.89 18.41 22.42
N LEU A 239 3.25 17.24 22.33
CA LEU A 239 2.06 16.88 23.10
C LEU A 239 2.42 15.75 24.06
N CYS A 240 1.81 15.70 25.25
CA CYS A 240 1.94 14.50 26.09
C CYS A 240 1.39 13.29 25.32
N ILE A 241 1.95 12.10 25.56
CA ILE A 241 1.60 10.89 24.81
C ILE A 241 0.08 10.65 24.76
N THR A 242 -0.63 10.93 25.85
CA THR A 242 -2.10 10.78 25.91
C THR A 242 -2.81 11.70 24.93
N HIS A 243 -2.46 12.99 24.90
CA HIS A 243 -3.05 13.95 23.96
C HIS A 243 -2.64 13.69 22.52
N ASN A 244 -1.38 13.31 22.29
CA ASN A 244 -0.92 12.96 20.95
C ASN A 244 -1.71 11.77 20.38
N ARG A 245 -1.90 10.72 21.19
CA ARG A 245 -2.70 9.54 20.81
C ARG A 245 -4.17 9.90 20.57
N ALA A 246 -4.75 10.76 21.41
CA ALA A 246 -6.13 11.20 21.26
C ALA A 246 -6.36 12.02 19.98
N LYS A 247 -5.35 12.74 19.49
CA LYS A 247 -5.43 13.53 18.25
C LYS A 247 -5.51 12.65 16.99
N GLY A 248 -5.12 11.37 17.09
CA GLY A 248 -5.37 10.39 16.03
C GLY A 248 -4.54 10.55 14.75
N ASN A 249 -3.49 11.39 14.75
CA ASN A 249 -2.57 11.57 13.61
C ASN A 249 -1.57 10.41 13.48
N ARG A 250 -2.06 9.17 13.33
CA ARG A 250 -1.25 8.04 12.84
C ARG A 250 -1.44 7.84 11.33
#